data_AF-A0A7K1WR78-F1
#
_entry.id   AF-A0A7K1WR78-F1
#
_cell.length_a   1.000
_cell.length_b   1.000
_cell.length_c   1.000
_cell.angle_alpha   90.00
_cell.angle_beta   90.00
_cell.angle_gamma   90.00
#
_symmetry.space_group_name_H-M   'P 1'
#
loop_
_entity.id
_entity.type
_entity.pdbx_description
1 polymer ?
#
loop_
_entity_poly.entity_id
_entity_poly.type
_entity_poly.pdbx_seq_one_letter_code
_entity_poly.pdbx_strand_id
1 'polypeptide(L)'
;MDQALFSKITLQYLKENYPDFVGNIDFKKDQSFDCFIKSIQGNRFLWVATYDLEITIGFENHNKECDWHFHIGASGGNSLNEELELLTKELNKILNNEQVFILEDGKYIPLDKNDEIDVKENEKLYVWDEI
;
A
#
# COMPACT_ATOMS: atom_id res chain seq x y z
N MET A 1 -9.08 -15.31 15.34
CA MET A 1 -9.53 -15.10 13.95
C MET A 1 -8.60 -15.89 13.05
N ASP A 2 -9.09 -16.48 11.96
CA ASP A 2 -8.25 -17.17 10.98
C ASP A 2 -8.02 -16.29 9.72
N GLN A 3 -7.10 -16.71 8.85
CA GLN A 3 -6.71 -15.95 7.65
C GLN A 3 -7.90 -15.72 6.73
N ALA A 4 -8.74 -16.73 6.52
CA ALA A 4 -9.89 -16.64 5.65
C ALA A 4 -10.90 -15.56 6.12
N LEU A 5 -11.20 -15.53 7.42
CA LEU A 5 -12.08 -14.53 8.00
C LEU A 5 -11.44 -13.14 7.97
N PHE A 6 -10.15 -13.03 8.29
CA PHE A 6 -9.39 -11.77 8.24
C PHE A 6 -9.43 -11.17 6.83
N SER A 7 -8.97 -11.93 5.83
CA SER A 7 -8.97 -11.55 4.43
C SER A 7 -10.36 -11.18 3.92
N LYS A 8 -11.41 -11.90 4.33
CA LYS A 8 -12.79 -11.58 3.95
C LYS A 8 -13.24 -10.22 4.50
N ILE A 9 -12.92 -9.91 5.76
CA ILE A 9 -13.29 -8.64 6.38
C ILE A 9 -12.53 -7.49 5.71
N THR A 10 -11.21 -7.62 5.54
CA THR A 10 -10.37 -6.61 4.88
C THR A 10 -10.83 -6.36 3.43
N LEU A 11 -11.15 -7.42 2.69
CA LEU A 11 -11.65 -7.27 1.33
C LEU A 11 -13.03 -6.59 1.28
N GLN A 12 -13.94 -6.91 2.20
CA GLN A 12 -15.23 -6.22 2.27
C GLN A 12 -15.04 -4.73 2.55
N TYR A 13 -14.12 -4.40 3.46
CA TYR A 13 -13.78 -3.01 3.77
C TYR A 13 -13.22 -2.26 2.56
N LEU A 14 -12.28 -2.88 1.81
CA LEU A 14 -11.76 -2.31 0.56
C LEU A 14 -12.85 -2.13 -0.49
N LYS A 15 -13.79 -3.07 -0.63
CA LYS A 15 -14.93 -2.93 -1.57
C LYS A 15 -15.82 -1.73 -1.28
N GLU A 16 -16.03 -1.42 0.00
CA GLU A 16 -16.90 -0.34 0.45
C GLU A 16 -16.23 1.03 0.35
N ASN A 17 -14.92 1.11 0.61
CA ASN A 17 -14.20 2.38 0.76
C ASN A 17 -13.21 2.68 -0.39
N TYR A 18 -12.68 1.65 -1.05
CA TYR A 18 -11.63 1.75 -2.08
C TYR A 18 -11.95 0.81 -3.27
N PRO A 19 -13.09 1.01 -3.96
CA PRO A 19 -13.61 0.06 -4.95
C PRO A 19 -12.67 -0.22 -6.13
N ASP A 20 -11.73 0.68 -6.44
CA ASP A 20 -10.78 0.53 -7.55
C ASP A 20 -9.85 -0.68 -7.37
N PHE A 21 -9.57 -1.08 -6.13
CA PHE A 21 -8.76 -2.28 -5.84
C PHE A 21 -9.48 -3.59 -6.20
N VAL A 22 -10.81 -3.58 -6.31
CA VAL A 22 -11.62 -4.78 -6.51
C VAL A 22 -11.43 -5.39 -7.91
N GLY A 23 -10.95 -4.59 -8.87
CA GLY A 23 -10.74 -5.04 -10.24
C GLY A 23 -9.63 -6.09 -10.42
N ASN A 24 -8.71 -6.23 -9.44
CA ASN A 24 -7.52 -7.06 -9.59
C ASN A 24 -7.22 -7.91 -8.34
N ILE A 25 -8.19 -8.70 -7.86
CA ILE A 25 -8.00 -9.55 -6.68
C ILE A 25 -7.40 -10.91 -7.09
N ASP A 26 -6.29 -11.30 -6.47
CA ASP A 26 -5.67 -12.62 -6.60
C ASP A 26 -5.66 -13.34 -5.26
N PHE A 27 -6.44 -14.43 -5.16
CA PHE A 27 -6.51 -15.23 -3.93
C PHE A 27 -5.44 -16.32 -3.90
N LYS A 28 -4.81 -16.47 -2.74
CA LYS A 28 -3.78 -17.48 -2.48
C LYS A 28 -4.38 -18.74 -1.87
N LYS A 29 -3.57 -19.80 -1.80
CA LYS A 29 -4.03 -21.13 -1.32
C LYS A 29 -4.44 -21.12 0.16
N ASP A 30 -3.78 -20.29 0.96
CA ASP A 30 -4.03 -20.04 2.38
C ASP A 30 -5.19 -19.06 2.64
N GLN A 31 -5.95 -18.68 1.60
CA GLN A 31 -7.07 -17.73 1.65
C GLN A 31 -6.66 -16.27 1.89
N SER A 32 -5.37 -16.00 1.84
CA SER A 32 -4.84 -14.65 1.70
C SER A 32 -5.19 -14.08 0.31
N PHE A 33 -5.03 -12.77 0.12
CA PHE A 33 -5.21 -12.14 -1.19
C PHE A 33 -4.20 -11.02 -1.42
N ASP A 34 -3.92 -10.76 -2.69
CA ASP A 34 -3.36 -9.50 -3.19
C ASP A 34 -4.42 -8.77 -4.01
N CYS A 35 -4.42 -7.44 -3.97
CA CYS A 35 -5.12 -6.63 -4.94
C CYS A 35 -4.33 -5.37 -5.26
N PHE A 36 -4.55 -4.78 -6.44
CA PHE A 36 -3.80 -3.60 -6.84
C PHE A 36 -4.59 -2.64 -7.72
N ILE A 37 -4.15 -1.39 -7.70
CA ILE A 37 -4.46 -0.36 -8.68
C ILE A 37 -3.19 0.05 -9.43
N LYS A 38 -3.36 0.62 -10.61
CA LYS A 38 -2.27 1.21 -11.40
C LYS A 38 -2.22 2.70 -11.17
N SER A 39 -1.03 3.29 -11.20
CA SER A 39 -0.89 4.74 -11.29
C SER A 39 -1.48 5.27 -12.59
N ILE A 40 -1.73 6.58 -12.65
CA ILE A 40 -2.31 7.23 -13.84
C ILE A 40 -1.41 7.02 -15.07
N GLN A 41 -0.10 7.02 -14.89
CA GLN A 41 0.86 6.76 -15.97
C GLN A 41 0.94 5.27 -16.35
N GLY A 42 0.33 4.39 -15.57
CA GLY A 42 0.25 2.94 -15.82
C GLY A 42 1.56 2.18 -15.56
N ASN A 43 2.59 2.86 -15.06
CA ASN A 43 3.93 2.32 -14.89
C ASN A 43 4.22 1.83 -13.47
N ARG A 44 3.30 2.07 -12.53
CA ARG A 44 3.44 1.69 -11.12
C ARG A 44 2.16 1.07 -10.59
N PHE A 45 2.30 0.27 -9.55
CA PHE A 45 1.19 -0.41 -8.91
C PHE A 45 1.22 -0.13 -7.41
N LEU A 46 0.09 0.30 -6.87
CA LEU A 46 -0.17 0.32 -5.44
C LEU A 46 -1.00 -0.90 -5.13
N TRP A 47 -0.53 -1.74 -4.20
CA TRP A 47 -1.20 -2.98 -3.85
C TRP A 47 -1.48 -3.05 -2.35
N VAL A 48 -2.55 -3.77 -2.04
CA VAL A 48 -2.93 -4.16 -0.69
C VAL A 48 -2.99 -5.68 -0.66
N ALA A 49 -2.38 -6.28 0.34
CA ALA A 49 -2.43 -7.71 0.54
C ALA A 49 -2.76 -8.06 1.97
N THR A 50 -3.12 -9.32 2.18
CA THR A 50 -3.25 -9.91 3.51
C THR A 50 -2.36 -11.14 3.62
N TYR A 51 -1.60 -11.26 4.69
CA TYR A 51 -0.72 -12.40 4.98
C TYR A 51 -0.55 -12.52 6.50
N ASP A 52 -0.57 -13.74 7.03
CA ASP A 52 -0.34 -14.01 8.46
C ASP A 52 -1.15 -13.12 9.44
N LEU A 53 -2.41 -12.82 9.08
CA LEU A 53 -3.30 -11.90 9.81
C LEU A 53 -2.81 -10.44 9.87
N GLU A 54 -2.03 -10.02 8.88
CA GLU A 54 -1.56 -8.65 8.70
C GLU A 54 -2.09 -8.08 7.37
N ILE A 55 -2.22 -6.75 7.32
CA ILE A 55 -2.48 -6.02 6.07
C ILE A 55 -1.16 -5.43 5.60
N THR A 56 -0.76 -5.73 4.38
CA THR A 56 0.44 -5.14 3.77
C THR A 56 0.02 -4.15 2.70
N ILE A 57 0.62 -2.96 2.69
CA ILE A 57 0.50 -2.00 1.58
C ILE A 57 1.88 -1.89 0.93
N GLY A 58 1.93 -1.91 -0.39
CA GLY A 58 3.20 -1.74 -1.09
C GLY A 58 3.10 -1.16 -2.49
N PHE A 59 4.27 -0.86 -3.03
CA PHE A 59 4.49 -0.36 -4.36
C PHE A 59 5.29 -1.36 -5.19
N GLU A 60 4.87 -1.55 -6.43
CA GLU A 60 5.65 -2.27 -7.43
C GLU A 60 6.04 -1.34 -8.57
N ASN A 61 7.23 -1.59 -9.10
CA ASN A 61 7.66 -1.00 -10.36
C ASN A 61 6.92 -1.63 -11.56
N HIS A 62 7.19 -1.12 -12.76
CA HIS A 62 6.61 -1.61 -14.02
C HIS A 62 6.89 -3.11 -14.30
N ASN A 63 7.95 -3.68 -13.70
CA ASN A 63 8.33 -5.08 -13.81
C ASN A 63 7.72 -5.96 -12.72
N LYS A 64 6.79 -5.43 -11.89
CA LYS A 64 6.21 -6.15 -10.74
C LYS A 64 7.20 -6.49 -9.64
N GLU A 65 8.31 -5.76 -9.57
CA GLU A 65 9.26 -5.90 -8.46
C GLU A 65 8.85 -4.92 -7.35
N CYS A 66 8.88 -5.40 -6.10
CA CYS A 66 8.55 -4.57 -4.95
C CYS A 66 9.61 -3.49 -4.74
N ASP A 67 9.18 -2.24 -4.81
CA ASP A 67 10.01 -1.07 -4.50
C ASP A 67 10.03 -0.82 -2.99
N TRP A 68 8.83 -0.84 -2.38
CA TRP A 68 8.63 -0.61 -0.96
C TRP A 68 7.33 -1.27 -0.49
N HIS A 69 7.29 -1.67 0.77
CA HIS A 69 6.05 -2.10 1.43
C HIS A 69 6.18 -1.92 2.94
N PHE A 70 5.04 -1.89 3.62
CA PHE A 70 4.98 -1.93 5.07
C PHE A 70 3.78 -2.77 5.54
N HIS A 71 3.88 -3.23 6.78
CA HIS A 71 2.91 -4.12 7.40
C HIS A 71 2.12 -3.39 8.49
N ILE A 72 0.80 -3.54 8.46
CA ILE A 72 -0.14 -3.08 9.47
C ILE A 72 -0.57 -4.31 10.27
N GLY A 73 -0.38 -4.26 11.59
CA GLY A 73 -0.72 -5.36 12.51
C GLY A 73 0.47 -6.18 13.00
N ALA A 74 1.67 -5.99 12.42
CA ALA A 74 2.87 -6.79 12.73
C ALA A 74 3.37 -6.72 14.18
N SER A 75 2.93 -5.73 14.97
CA SER A 75 3.29 -5.59 16.38
C SER A 75 2.32 -6.27 17.34
N GLY A 76 1.25 -6.91 16.85
CA GLY A 76 0.29 -7.71 17.64
C GLY A 76 -0.53 -6.94 18.68
N GLY A 77 -0.50 -5.61 18.65
CA GLY A 77 -1.15 -4.75 19.64
C GLY A 77 -2.49 -4.15 19.22
N ASN A 78 -2.80 -4.13 17.92
CA ASN A 78 -3.98 -3.47 17.39
C ASN A 78 -5.13 -4.46 17.20
N SER A 79 -6.35 -3.98 17.33
CA SER A 79 -7.56 -4.65 16.85
C SER A 79 -7.70 -4.50 15.33
N LEU A 80 -8.42 -5.41 14.69
CA LEU A 80 -8.70 -5.33 13.25
C LEU A 80 -9.32 -3.99 12.83
N ASN A 81 -10.19 -3.39 13.66
CA ASN A 81 -10.76 -2.09 13.33
C ASN A 81 -9.71 -0.98 13.30
N GLU A 82 -8.78 -0.99 14.26
CA GLU A 82 -7.66 -0.04 14.28
C GLU A 82 -6.73 -0.26 13.07
N GLU A 83 -6.51 -1.50 12.66
CA GLU A 83 -5.75 -1.83 11.45
C GLU A 83 -6.44 -1.32 10.18
N LEU A 84 -7.77 -1.43 10.07
CA LEU A 84 -8.53 -0.90 8.96
C LEU A 84 -8.56 0.64 8.95
N GLU A 85 -8.60 1.29 10.11
CA GLU A 85 -8.46 2.74 10.23
C GLU A 85 -7.07 3.21 9.78
N LEU A 86 -6.01 2.47 10.14
CA LEU A 86 -4.65 2.73 9.68
C LEU A 86 -4.53 2.50 8.16
N LEU A 87 -5.09 1.42 7.62
CA LEU A 87 -5.15 1.18 6.18
C LEU A 87 -5.76 2.38 5.45
N THR A 88 -6.90 2.88 5.94
CA THR A 88 -7.58 4.06 5.38
C THR A 88 -6.70 5.30 5.44
N LYS A 89 -6.05 5.55 6.58
CA LYS A 89 -5.16 6.70 6.75
C LYS A 89 -4.01 6.67 5.74
N GLU A 90 -3.36 5.52 5.58
CA GLU A 90 -2.20 5.40 4.71
C GLU A 90 -2.58 5.39 3.22
N LEU A 91 -3.67 4.72 2.84
CA LEU A 91 -4.18 4.81 1.47
C LEU A 91 -4.58 6.24 1.11
N ASN A 92 -5.29 6.95 2.00
CA ASN A 92 -5.68 8.34 1.72
C ASN A 92 -4.47 9.27 1.62
N LYS A 93 -3.43 9.05 2.43
CA LYS A 93 -2.17 9.81 2.33
C LYS A 93 -1.57 9.67 0.92
N ILE A 94 -1.55 8.45 0.38
CA ILE A 94 -1.02 8.17 -0.96
C ILE A 94 -1.94 8.74 -2.05
N LEU A 95 -3.22 8.36 -2.02
CA LEU A 95 -4.20 8.67 -3.07
C LEU A 95 -4.58 10.16 -3.16
N ASN A 96 -4.42 10.92 -2.07
CA ASN A 96 -4.63 12.37 -2.06
C ASN A 96 -3.33 13.17 -2.33
N ASN A 97 -2.25 12.51 -2.77
CA ASN A 97 -0.94 13.12 -3.02
C ASN A 97 -0.32 13.80 -1.78
N GLU A 98 -0.63 13.34 -0.57
CA GLU A 98 0.00 13.81 0.67
C GLU A 98 1.32 13.07 0.98
N GLN A 99 1.45 11.83 0.50
CA GLN A 99 2.69 11.06 0.52
C GLN A 99 3.58 11.52 -0.63
N VAL A 100 4.82 11.84 -0.29
CA VAL A 100 5.86 12.21 -1.26
C VAL A 100 6.86 11.08 -1.40
N PHE A 101 7.39 10.89 -2.61
CA PHE A 101 8.35 9.87 -2.96
C PHE A 101 9.61 10.49 -3.56
N ILE A 102 10.75 9.85 -3.30
CA ILE A 102 12.00 10.09 -4.03
C ILE A 102 12.30 8.92 -4.95
N LEU A 103 12.99 9.18 -6.05
CA LEU A 103 13.47 8.15 -6.97
C LEU A 103 14.94 7.84 -6.67
N GLU A 104 15.21 6.71 -6.03
CA GLU A 104 16.55 6.21 -5.74
C GLU A 104 16.77 4.87 -6.41
N ASP A 105 17.85 4.73 -7.18
CA ASP A 105 18.20 3.49 -7.90
C ASP A 105 17.04 2.86 -8.71
N GLY A 106 16.17 3.71 -9.26
CA GLY A 106 15.01 3.31 -10.06
C GLY A 106 13.76 2.94 -9.25
N LYS A 107 13.81 3.06 -7.92
CA LYS A 107 12.71 2.75 -6.99
C LYS A 107 12.12 4.01 -6.39
N TYR A 108 10.80 4.04 -6.22
CA TYR A 108 10.13 5.11 -5.49
C TYR A 108 10.06 4.78 -4.00
N ILE A 109 10.73 5.58 -3.18
CA ILE A 109 10.78 5.40 -1.74
C ILE A 109 9.93 6.48 -1.08
N PRO A 110 8.91 6.13 -0.28
CA PRO A 110 8.11 7.12 0.43
C PRO A 110 8.94 7.79 1.51
N LEU A 111 8.80 9.11 1.60
CA LEU A 111 9.42 9.91 2.65
C LEU A 111 8.49 10.01 3.87
N ASP A 112 9.01 9.73 5.06
CA ASP A 112 8.27 10.00 6.28
C ASP A 112 8.44 11.46 6.72
N LYS A 113 7.40 12.02 7.35
CA LYS A 113 7.38 13.43 7.81
C LYS A 113 8.49 13.76 8.82
N ASN A 114 9.12 12.74 9.40
CA ASN A 114 10.20 12.88 10.38
C ASN A 114 11.58 12.65 9.77
N ASP A 115 11.67 12.26 8.49
CA ASP A 115 12.96 12.11 7.85
C ASP A 115 13.53 13.52 7.65
N GLU A 116 14.63 13.82 8.34
CA GLU A 116 15.50 14.96 8.02
C GLU A 116 16.17 14.66 6.68
N ILE A 117 15.41 14.80 5.61
CA ILE A 117 15.94 14.57 4.28
C ILE A 117 16.57 15.89 3.88
N ASP A 118 17.90 15.92 3.92
CA ASP A 118 18.70 16.80 3.08
C ASP A 118 18.39 16.40 1.63
N VAL A 119 17.22 16.80 1.12
CA VAL A 119 16.87 16.66 -0.30
C VAL A 119 17.95 17.44 -1.00
N LYS A 120 18.90 16.73 -1.62
CA LYS A 120 20.00 17.37 -2.33
C LYS A 120 19.36 18.31 -3.35
N GLU A 121 19.97 19.46 -3.66
CA GLU A 121 19.40 20.50 -4.54
C GLU A 121 18.85 20.00 -5.90
N ASN A 122 19.16 18.77 -6.31
CA ASN A 122 18.74 18.14 -7.56
C ASN A 122 17.80 16.92 -7.42
N GLU A 123 17.39 16.52 -6.22
CA GLU A 123 16.44 15.41 -6.04
C GLU A 123 15.01 15.87 -6.28
N LYS A 124 14.36 15.27 -7.28
CA LYS A 124 12.96 15.54 -7.61
C LYS A 124 12.05 14.74 -6.68
N LEU A 125 11.07 15.44 -6.11
CA LEU A 125 9.98 14.85 -5.35
C LEU A 125 8.82 14.48 -6.28
N TYR A 126 8.16 13.37 -5.98
CA TYR A 126 7.03 12.86 -6.73
C TYR A 126 5.85 12.57 -5.81
N VAL A 127 4.64 12.66 -6.34
CA VAL A 127 3.41 12.17 -5.69
C VAL A 127 2.79 11.03 -6.50
N TRP A 128 1.77 10.36 -5.97
CA TRP A 128 1.14 9.20 -6.61
C TRP A 128 0.69 9.47 -8.06
N ASP A 129 0.09 10.63 -8.32
CA ASP A 129 -0.39 10.98 -9.65
C ASP A 129 0.75 11.28 -10.65
N GLU A 130 1.97 11.46 -10.16
CA GLU A 130 3.16 11.77 -10.96
C GLU A 130 4.05 10.55 -11.27
N ILE A 131 3.72 9.38 -10.72
CA ILE A 131 4.50 8.13 -10.89
C ILE A 131 3.81 7.08 -11.76
#